data_AF-A0A9E5WPC3-F1
#
_entry.id   AF-A0A9E5WPC3-F1
#
_cell.length_a   1.000
_cell.length_b   1.000
_cell.length_c   1.000
_cell.angle_alpha   90.00
_cell.angle_beta   90.00
_cell.angle_gamma   90.00
#
_symmetry.space_group_name_H-M   'P 1'
#
loop_
_entity.id
_entity.type
_entity.pdbx_description
1 polymer ?
#
loop_
_entity_poly.entity_id
_entity_poly.type
_entity_poly.pdbx_seq_one_letter_code
_entity_poly.pdbx_strand_id
1 'polypeptide(L)'
;MARKGRIRIHDVWGVKVVSLGQVEIWDGADMALLRDTLARLFHEEGCRSIGVDLTHVKYIPSGFFGMLDDYHRKGAEVRLYSPQPHVRRMLWFRQFFDLESTGCYRMLMEPKHPMLPIIAPAVAEVPPWKKPVESESTVAEEDAPAAFRR
;
A
#
# COMPACT_ATOMS: atom_id res chain seq x y z
N MET A 1 25.06 1.11 -14.48
CA MET A 1 25.91 0.74 -13.33
C MET A 1 25.16 -0.28 -12.47
N ALA A 2 25.55 -1.55 -12.53
CA ALA A 2 24.83 -2.66 -11.90
C ALA A 2 24.99 -2.65 -10.37
N ARG A 3 23.90 -2.41 -9.62
CA ARG A 3 23.85 -2.42 -8.14
C ARG A 3 23.77 -3.86 -7.60
N LYS A 4 24.70 -4.73 -8.01
CA LYS A 4 24.73 -6.14 -7.60
C LYS A 4 25.52 -6.26 -6.30
N GLY A 5 24.87 -6.18 -5.14
CA GLY A 5 25.55 -6.45 -3.85
C GLY A 5 24.97 -5.87 -2.56
N ARG A 6 23.71 -5.42 -2.50
CA ARG A 6 23.16 -4.82 -1.25
C ARG A 6 22.37 -5.76 -0.35
N ILE A 7 21.83 -6.84 -0.90
CA ILE A 7 20.97 -7.73 -0.13
C ILE A 7 21.83 -8.70 0.67
N ARG A 8 21.58 -8.75 1.98
CA ARG A 8 22.22 -9.67 2.92
C ARG A 8 21.15 -10.56 3.50
N ILE A 9 21.40 -11.86 3.49
CA ILE A 9 20.55 -12.86 4.11
C ILE A 9 21.31 -13.39 5.31
N HIS A 10 20.66 -13.40 6.47
CA HIS A 10 21.21 -13.96 7.70
C HIS A 10 20.16 -14.83 8.38
N ASP A 11 20.61 -15.79 9.18
CA ASP A 11 19.73 -16.69 9.91
C ASP A 11 19.57 -16.19 11.34
N VAL A 12 18.33 -16.04 11.79
CA VAL A 12 18.00 -15.61 13.15
C VAL A 12 17.00 -16.61 13.71
N TRP A 13 17.46 -17.49 14.58
CA TRP A 13 16.63 -18.52 15.23
C TRP A 13 15.85 -19.40 14.23
N GLY A 14 16.45 -19.75 13.09
CA GLY A 14 15.79 -20.53 12.04
C GLY A 14 14.91 -19.71 11.08
N VAL A 15 14.89 -18.39 11.23
CA VAL A 15 14.22 -17.45 10.31
C VAL A 15 15.25 -16.89 9.33
N LYS A 16 14.98 -16.98 8.02
CA LYS A 16 15.81 -16.32 7.01
C LYS A 16 15.47 -14.84 6.93
N VAL A 17 16.34 -13.99 7.49
CA VAL A 17 16.15 -12.55 7.54
C VAL A 17 16.89 -11.86 6.41
N VAL A 18 16.15 -11.09 5.62
CA VAL A 18 16.66 -10.33 4.48
C VAL A 18 16.83 -8.86 4.86
N SER A 19 18.00 -8.30 4.58
CA SER A 19 18.34 -6.89 4.82
C SER A 19 18.87 -6.25 3.53
N LEU A 20 18.41 -5.06 3.18
CA LEU A 20 18.90 -4.27 2.04
C LEU A 20 20.09 -3.35 2.41
N GLY A 21 20.65 -3.53 3.61
CA GLY A 21 21.73 -2.70 4.14
C GLY A 21 21.24 -1.35 4.65
N GLN A 22 22.08 -0.31 4.54
CA GLN A 22 21.80 1.04 5.04
C GLN A 22 20.98 1.88 4.05
N VAL A 23 19.94 1.29 3.45
CA VAL A 23 19.04 2.00 2.52
C VAL A 23 17.84 2.50 3.31
N GLU A 24 17.66 3.82 3.34
CA GLU A 24 16.58 4.45 4.11
C GLU A 24 15.25 4.53 3.37
N ILE A 25 15.29 4.70 2.05
CA ILE A 25 14.11 4.84 1.21
C ILE A 25 14.20 3.77 0.13
N TRP A 26 13.23 2.88 0.12
CA TRP A 26 13.17 1.83 -0.88
C TRP A 26 12.49 2.33 -2.16
N ASP A 27 13.17 2.14 -3.28
CA ASP A 27 12.65 2.40 -4.62
C ASP A 27 12.07 1.13 -5.27
N GLY A 28 11.59 1.26 -6.50
CA GLY A 28 11.05 0.12 -7.25
C GLY A 28 12.08 -0.99 -7.53
N ALA A 29 13.36 -0.64 -7.66
CA ALA A 29 14.42 -1.62 -7.89
C ALA A 29 14.77 -2.37 -6.59
N ASP A 30 14.77 -1.69 -5.45
CA ASP A 30 14.94 -2.31 -4.14
C ASP A 30 13.78 -3.28 -3.85
N MET A 31 12.55 -2.92 -4.23
CA MET A 31 11.37 -3.79 -4.15
C MET A 31 11.45 -5.01 -5.06
N ALA A 32 11.89 -4.84 -6.31
CA ALA A 32 12.11 -5.96 -7.20
C ALA A 32 13.17 -6.93 -6.64
N LEU A 33 14.30 -6.39 -6.15
CA LEU A 33 15.37 -7.18 -5.56
C LEU A 33 14.91 -7.95 -4.32
N LEU A 34 14.13 -7.30 -3.45
CA LEU A 34 13.57 -7.94 -2.25
C LEU A 34 12.61 -9.06 -2.63
N ARG A 35 11.70 -8.81 -3.57
CA ARG A 35 10.76 -9.82 -4.08
C ARG A 35 11.47 -11.02 -4.66
N ASP A 36 12.46 -10.82 -5.52
CA ASP A 36 13.19 -11.90 -6.17
C ASP A 36 13.96 -12.74 -5.13
N THR A 37 14.48 -12.09 -4.09
CA THR A 37 15.17 -12.77 -2.99
C THR A 37 14.22 -13.58 -2.11
N LEU A 38 13.06 -13.02 -1.74
CA LEU A 38 12.05 -13.74 -0.97
C LEU A 38 11.46 -14.90 -1.78
N ALA A 39 11.25 -14.71 -3.08
CA ALA A 39 10.79 -15.77 -3.99
C ALA A 39 11.79 -16.93 -4.02
N ARG A 40 13.09 -16.64 -4.15
CA ARG A 40 14.15 -17.66 -4.09
C ARG A 40 14.14 -18.40 -2.76
N LEU A 41 14.09 -17.69 -1.62
CA LEU A 41 14.05 -18.33 -0.30
C LEU A 41 12.82 -19.25 -0.14
N PHE A 42 11.65 -18.81 -0.60
CA PHE A 42 10.42 -19.55 -0.41
C PHE A 42 10.26 -20.74 -1.39
N HIS A 43 10.57 -20.53 -2.66
CA HIS A 43 10.32 -21.50 -3.74
C HIS A 43 11.51 -22.44 -3.97
N GLU A 44 12.74 -21.93 -3.98
CA GLU A 44 13.92 -22.75 -4.28
C GLU A 44 14.49 -23.39 -3.02
N GLU A 45 14.59 -22.63 -1.92
CA GLU A 45 15.17 -23.12 -0.67
C GLU A 45 14.13 -23.71 0.29
N GLY A 46 12.84 -23.65 -0.06
CA GLY A 46 11.75 -24.23 0.74
C GLY A 46 11.55 -23.56 2.11
N CYS A 47 12.08 -22.37 2.32
CA CYS A 47 11.97 -21.67 3.59
C CYS A 47 10.51 -21.28 3.84
N ARG A 48 9.96 -21.71 4.97
CA ARG A 48 8.62 -21.32 5.43
C ARG A 48 8.64 -20.24 6.49
N SER A 49 9.81 -19.86 6.98
CA SER A 49 9.97 -18.77 7.95
C SER A 49 10.91 -17.70 7.36
N ILE A 50 10.33 -16.56 7.02
CA ILE A 50 11.03 -15.45 6.36
C ILE A 50 10.93 -14.18 7.19
N GLY A 51 12.00 -13.40 7.18
CA GLY A 51 12.12 -12.17 7.92
C GLY A 51 12.61 -11.03 7.04
N VAL A 52 12.23 -9.80 7.36
CA VAL A 52 12.79 -8.59 6.74
C VAL A 52 13.31 -7.65 7.82
N ASP A 53 14.56 -7.22 7.68
CA ASP A 53 15.19 -6.24 8.55
C ASP A 53 14.89 -4.81 8.07
N LEU A 54 14.28 -4.03 8.97
CA LEU A 54 13.84 -2.67 8.74
C LEU A 54 14.64 -1.63 9.54
N THR A 55 15.78 -2.02 10.13
CA THR A 55 16.60 -1.16 11.01
C THR A 55 16.86 0.23 10.42
N HIS A 56 17.26 0.31 9.15
CA HIS A 56 17.60 1.57 8.49
C HIS A 56 16.46 2.19 7.69
N VAL A 57 15.32 1.51 7.57
CA VAL A 57 14.26 1.89 6.64
C VAL A 57 13.37 2.96 7.24
N LYS A 58 13.33 4.11 6.55
CA LYS A 58 12.49 5.26 6.89
C LYS A 58 11.19 5.36 6.08
N TYR A 59 11.18 4.76 4.90
CA TYR A 59 9.99 4.79 4.05
C TYR A 59 9.83 3.49 3.29
N ILE A 60 8.62 2.94 3.36
CA ILE A 60 8.26 1.67 2.75
C ILE A 60 7.12 1.93 1.75
N PRO A 61 7.30 1.60 0.46
CA PRO A 61 6.23 1.68 -0.53
C PRO A 61 5.05 0.78 -0.15
N SER A 62 3.82 1.19 -0.50
CA SER A 62 2.59 0.43 -0.19
C SER A 62 2.62 -1.02 -0.72
N GLY A 63 3.29 -1.24 -1.85
CA GLY A 63 3.45 -2.58 -2.44
C GLY A 63 4.25 -3.57 -1.59
N PHE A 64 5.03 -3.12 -0.60
CA PHE A 64 5.77 -4.01 0.29
C PHE A 64 4.85 -4.91 1.11
N PHE A 65 3.77 -4.35 1.65
CA PHE A 65 2.83 -5.10 2.47
C PHE A 65 2.12 -6.18 1.64
N GLY A 66 1.63 -5.84 0.45
CA GLY A 66 0.97 -6.81 -0.44
C GLY A 66 1.88 -7.98 -0.78
N MET A 67 3.16 -7.69 -1.05
CA MET A 67 4.16 -8.74 -1.29
C MET A 67 4.34 -9.67 -0.08
N LEU A 68 4.41 -9.14 1.14
CA LEU A 68 4.50 -9.98 2.35
C LEU A 68 3.24 -10.81 2.59
N ASP A 69 2.07 -10.20 2.39
CA ASP A 69 0.77 -10.86 2.52
C ASP A 69 0.64 -12.04 1.55
N ASP A 70 1.14 -11.89 0.31
CA ASP A 70 1.15 -12.98 -0.67
C ASP A 70 1.93 -14.21 -0.19
N TYR A 71 3.10 -14.02 0.43
CA TYR A 71 3.87 -15.13 1.00
C TYR A 71 3.19 -15.70 2.25
N HIS A 72 2.64 -14.83 3.09
CA HIS A 72 1.93 -15.24 4.29
C HIS A 72 0.72 -16.14 3.96
N ARG A 73 -0.10 -15.74 2.98
CA ARG A 73 -1.23 -16.55 2.48
C ARG A 73 -0.81 -17.87 1.85
N LYS A 74 0.41 -17.95 1.30
CA LYS A 74 1.01 -19.19 0.79
C LYS A 74 1.58 -20.09 1.90
N GLY A 75 1.41 -19.71 3.17
CA GLY A 75 1.83 -20.48 4.34
C GLY A 75 3.24 -20.17 4.83
N ALA A 76 3.82 -19.03 4.45
CA ALA A 76 5.06 -18.56 5.07
C ALA A 76 4.76 -17.79 6.37
N GLU A 77 5.51 -18.08 7.43
CA GLU A 77 5.58 -17.19 8.58
C GLU A 77 6.45 -15.97 8.23
N VAL A 78 5.86 -14.79 8.30
CA VAL A 78 6.53 -13.53 7.96
C VAL A 78 6.83 -12.76 9.25
N ARG A 79 8.08 -12.31 9.39
CA ARG A 79 8.55 -11.49 10.52
C ARG A 79 9.22 -10.20 10.04
N LEU A 80 9.09 -9.14 10.83
CA LEU A 80 9.77 -7.86 10.65
C LEU A 80 10.69 -7.59 11.83
N TYR A 81 11.93 -7.23 11.55
CA TYR A 81 12.95 -6.96 12.56
C TYR A 81 13.29 -5.48 12.62
N SER A 82 13.39 -4.96 13.83
CA SER A 82 13.80 -3.59 14.16
C SER A 82 13.13 -2.49 13.33
N PRO A 83 11.80 -2.53 13.08
CA PRO A 83 11.13 -1.44 12.36
C PRO A 83 11.28 -0.12 13.11
N GLN A 84 11.56 0.96 12.38
CA GLN A 84 11.66 2.28 12.97
C GLN A 84 10.32 2.77 13.55
N PRO A 85 10.32 3.66 14.55
CA PRO A 85 9.09 4.08 15.24
C PRO A 85 7.98 4.61 14.33
N HIS A 86 8.32 5.26 13.21
CA HIS A 86 7.31 5.77 12.27
C HIS A 86 6.72 4.65 11.39
N VAL A 87 7.49 3.62 11.02
CA VAL A 87 6.98 2.44 10.32
C VAL A 87 5.95 1.73 11.19
N ARG A 88 6.24 1.60 12.50
CA ARG A 88 5.31 1.01 13.48
C ARG A 88 3.98 1.76 13.61
N ARG A 89 3.95 3.05 13.24
CA ARG A 89 2.72 3.87 13.26
C ARG A 89 1.87 3.70 12.00
N MET A 90 2.39 3.08 10.95
CA MET A 90 1.62 2.86 9.72
C MET A 90 0.41 1.95 9.99
N LEU A 91 -0.71 2.25 9.34
CA LEU A 91 -1.99 1.55 9.57
C LEU A 91 -1.86 0.05 9.36
N TRP A 92 -1.26 -0.36 8.23
CA TRP A 92 -1.05 -1.77 7.91
C TRP A 92 -0.17 -2.46 8.96
N PHE A 93 0.87 -1.78 9.47
CA PHE A 93 1.74 -2.36 10.50
C PHE A 93 0.94 -2.62 11.78
N ARG A 94 0.15 -1.62 12.21
CA ARG A 94 -0.66 -1.71 13.42
C ARG A 94 -1.79 -2.75 13.32
N GLN A 95 -2.29 -3.00 12.12
CA GLN A 95 -3.38 -3.97 11.91
C GLN A 95 -2.88 -5.39 11.71
N PHE A 96 -1.76 -5.59 11.01
CA PHE A 96 -1.33 -6.90 10.55
C PHE A 96 -0.06 -7.41 11.22
N PHE A 97 0.56 -6.66 12.12
CA PHE A 97 1.75 -7.10 12.84
C PHE A 97 1.57 -7.06 14.34
N ASP A 98 2.05 -8.11 15.01
CA ASP A 98 2.12 -8.20 16.46
C ASP A 98 3.53 -8.35 16.98
N LEU A 99 3.78 -7.80 18.17
CA LEU A 99 5.09 -7.90 18.81
C LEU A 99 5.28 -9.33 19.33
N GLU A 100 6.24 -10.06 18.76
CA GLU A 100 6.57 -11.42 19.19
C GLU A 100 7.69 -11.41 20.24
N SER A 101 8.71 -10.59 20.03
CA SER A 101 9.82 -10.38 20.97
C SER A 101 10.45 -9.00 20.75
N THR A 102 11.42 -8.62 21.59
CA THR A 102 12.06 -7.29 21.52
C THR A 102 12.58 -6.96 20.12
N GLY A 103 11.86 -6.10 19.39
CA GLY A 103 12.20 -5.70 18.04
C GLY A 103 11.78 -6.70 16.94
N CYS A 104 11.14 -7.82 17.26
CA CYS A 104 10.60 -8.78 16.30
C CYS A 104 9.08 -8.69 16.25
N TYR A 105 8.54 -8.54 15.05
CA TYR A 105 7.12 -8.43 14.81
C TYR A 105 6.65 -9.50 13.85
N ARG A 106 5.67 -10.31 14.23
CA ARG A 106 5.11 -11.37 13.39
C ARG A 106 3.87 -10.87 12.66
N MET A 107 3.76 -11.23 11.37
CA MET A 107 2.56 -10.97 10.59
C MET A 107 1.39 -11.83 11.06
N LEU A 108 0.18 -11.28 11.02
CA LEU A 108 -1.07 -11.94 11.36
C LEU A 108 -1.88 -12.21 10.10
N MET A 109 -2.62 -13.33 10.09
CA MET A 109 -3.50 -13.69 8.98
C MET A 109 -4.76 -12.81 8.94
N GLU A 110 -5.26 -12.43 10.11
CA GLU A 110 -6.43 -11.59 10.26
C GLU A 110 -6.02 -10.23 10.84
N PRO A 111 -6.64 -9.13 10.38
CA PRO A 111 -6.38 -7.82 10.96
C PRO A 111 -6.82 -7.80 12.43
N LYS A 112 -6.00 -7.19 13.31
CA LYS A 112 -6.26 -7.07 14.75
C LYS A 112 -7.59 -6.41 15.09
N HIS A 113 -8.07 -5.52 14.22
CA HIS A 113 -9.34 -4.84 14.39
C HIS A 113 -10.13 -5.05 13.11
N PRO A 114 -11.45 -5.34 13.20
CA PRO A 114 -12.32 -5.31 12.05
C PRO A 114 -12.14 -3.95 11.38
N MET A 115 -11.70 -3.94 10.12
CA MET A 115 -11.72 -2.74 9.32
C MET A 115 -13.18 -2.33 9.22
N LEU A 116 -13.57 -1.30 9.97
CA LEU A 116 -14.90 -0.71 9.81
C LEU A 116 -15.05 -0.41 8.32
N PRO A 117 -16.15 -0.84 7.67
CA PRO A 117 -16.37 -0.48 6.29
C PRO A 117 -16.22 1.04 6.21
N ILE A 118 -15.43 1.49 5.24
CA ILE A 118 -15.54 2.89 4.82
C ILE A 118 -16.97 2.99 4.33
N ILE A 119 -17.87 3.41 5.21
CA ILE A 119 -19.18 3.90 4.82
C ILE A 119 -18.79 5.10 3.97
N ALA A 120 -18.78 4.92 2.65
CA ALA A 120 -18.77 6.04 1.74
C ALA A 120 -19.86 6.97 2.28
N PRO A 121 -19.59 8.26 2.55
CA PRO A 121 -20.66 9.16 2.92
C PRO A 121 -21.71 9.00 1.82
N ALA A 122 -22.87 8.48 2.18
CA ALA A 122 -24.00 8.39 1.28
C ALA A 122 -24.20 9.80 0.75
N VAL A 123 -23.85 10.02 -0.52
CA VAL A 123 -23.88 11.28 -1.28
C VAL A 123 -24.41 12.43 -0.42
N ALA A 124 -23.55 13.05 0.38
CA ALA A 124 -23.92 14.23 1.15
C ALA A 124 -24.05 15.35 0.11
N GLU A 125 -25.31 15.60 -0.25
CA GLU A 125 -25.91 16.76 -0.91
C GLU A 125 -24.95 17.69 -1.66
N VAL A 126 -25.22 17.87 -2.96
CA VAL A 126 -24.61 18.90 -3.80
C VAL A 126 -24.57 20.22 -3.02
N PRO A 127 -23.39 20.84 -2.81
CA PRO A 127 -23.31 22.07 -2.05
C PRO A 127 -24.11 23.21 -2.73
N PRO A 128 -24.74 24.09 -1.94
CA PRO A 128 -25.80 25.00 -2.39
C PRO A 128 -25.37 26.07 -3.43
N TRP A 129 -24.07 26.18 -3.73
CA TRP A 129 -23.54 27.08 -4.76
C TRP A 129 -23.60 26.50 -6.19
N LYS A 130 -24.12 25.29 -6.37
CA LYS A 130 -24.35 24.66 -7.68
C LYS A 130 -25.84 24.61 -8.03
N LYS A 131 -26.52 25.76 -7.97
CA LYS A 131 -27.83 25.89 -8.63
C LYS A 131 -27.60 26.13 -10.13
N PRO A 132 -28.25 25.38 -11.03
CA PRO A 132 -28.33 25.80 -12.42
C PRO A 132 -29.13 27.09 -12.46
N VAL A 133 -28.62 28.11 -13.14
CA VAL A 133 -29.39 29.31 -13.43
C VAL A 133 -30.49 28.90 -14.40
N GLU A 134 -31.73 28.82 -13.91
CA GLU A 134 -32.90 28.92 -14.76
C GLU A 134 -32.91 30.34 -15.30
N SER A 135 -32.47 30.51 -16.54
CA SER A 135 -32.76 31.71 -17.31
C SER A 135 -33.96 31.41 -18.19
N GLU A 136 -35.16 31.60 -17.63
CA GLU A 136 -36.38 31.84 -18.39
C GLU A 136 -36.86 33.27 -18.09
N SER A 137 -36.91 34.10 -19.14
CA SER A 137 -37.56 35.41 -19.22
C SER A 137 -37.75 35.66 -20.73
N THR A 138 -38.77 35.11 -21.37
CA THR A 138 -40.17 35.58 -21.49
C THR A 138 -40.36 36.80 -22.43
N VAL A 139 -40.75 36.48 -23.68
CA VAL A 139 -41.85 37.01 -24.54
C VAL A 139 -41.97 38.50 -24.92
N ALA A 140 -42.14 38.72 -26.25
CA ALA A 140 -43.16 39.54 -26.97
C ALA A 140 -42.52 40.44 -28.07
N GLU A 141 -43.09 40.78 -29.22
CA GLU A 141 -44.22 40.36 -30.08
C GLU A 141 -44.11 41.25 -31.35
N GLU A 142 -44.66 40.77 -32.48
CA GLU A 142 -45.03 41.46 -33.76
C GLU A 142 -44.06 42.41 -34.50
N ASP A 143 -43.80 42.13 -35.79
CA ASP A 143 -44.59 42.72 -36.91
C ASP A 143 -44.19 42.06 -38.25
N ALA A 144 -45.16 41.88 -39.14
CA ALA A 144 -44.98 41.38 -40.51
C ALA A 144 -44.68 42.59 -41.45
N PRO A 145 -44.27 42.42 -42.72
CA PRO A 145 -45.20 41.93 -43.75
C PRO A 145 -44.56 41.10 -44.87
N ALA A 146 -45.45 40.68 -45.76
CA ALA A 146 -45.32 39.73 -46.85
C ALA A 146 -44.50 40.16 -48.08
N ALA A 147 -44.31 39.15 -48.94
CA ALA A 147 -43.88 39.18 -50.36
C ALA A 147 -42.36 39.25 -50.58
N PHE A 148 -41.74 38.50 -51.49
CA PHE A 148 -42.11 38.28 -52.88
C PHE A 148 -41.35 37.04 -53.42
N ARG A 149 -42.04 36.16 -54.16
CA ARG A 149 -41.42 35.14 -55.02
C ARG A 149 -40.59 35.78 -56.13
N ARG A 150 -39.46 35.21 -56.49
CA ARG A 150 -39.00 35.13 -57.89
C ARG A 150 -38.00 33.99 -58.08
#